data_AF-A0A7V9FNH4-F1
#
_entry.id   AF-A0A7V9FNH4-F1
#
_cell.length_a   1.000
_cell.length_b   1.000
_cell.length_c   1.000
_cell.angle_alpha   90.00
_cell.angle_beta   90.00
_cell.angle_gamma   90.00
#
_symmetry.space_group_name_H-M   'P 1'
#
loop_
_entity.id
_entity.type
_entity.pdbx_description
1 polymer ?
#
loop_
_entity_poly.entity_id
_entity_poly.type
_entity_poly.pdbx_seq_one_letter_code
_entity_poly.pdbx_strand_id
1 'polypeptide(L)'
;MDQLVIEAVGALNAASSLFLAAAGVTLIFGAMRVINMAHGSFYMFGAFVMASLVGFTTSSRFWWAVPVAALAVAALGAVVEATVIRRIYGKEHLTQLLATFALVLIFADVALWIWGAEYRTVAIPDTF
;
A
#
# COMPACT_ATOMS: atom_id res chain seq x y z
N MET A 1 1.39 -6.72 34.74
CA MET A 1 1.48 -5.38 34.12
C MET A 1 2.04 -5.48 32.71
N ASP A 2 2.96 -6.42 32.46
CA ASP A 2 3.63 -6.59 31.16
C ASP A 2 2.69 -7.05 30.04
N GLN A 3 1.71 -7.92 30.34
CA GLN A 3 0.75 -8.38 29.33
C GLN A 3 -0.15 -7.26 28.80
N LEU A 4 -0.56 -6.34 29.67
CA LEU A 4 -1.40 -5.21 29.30
C LEU A 4 -0.64 -4.22 28.40
N VAL A 5 0.66 -4.07 28.61
CA VAL A 5 1.55 -3.26 27.75
C VAL A 5 1.70 -3.92 26.36
N ILE A 6 1.93 -5.23 26.30
CA ILE A 6 2.05 -5.96 25.02
C ILE A 6 0.76 -5.87 24.21
N GLU A 7 -0.39 -6.09 24.85
CA GLU A 7 -1.70 -5.98 24.21
C GLU A 7 -1.99 -4.55 23.74
N ALA A 8 -1.62 -3.53 24.54
CA ALA A 8 -1.78 -2.13 24.17
C ALA A 8 -0.92 -1.76 22.95
N VAL A 9 0.34 -2.20 22.91
CA VAL A 9 1.24 -1.96 21.76
C VAL A 9 0.72 -2.67 20.51
N GLY A 10 0.27 -3.92 20.63
CA GLY A 10 -0.34 -4.66 19.52
C GLY A 10 -1.59 -3.98 18.98
N ALA A 11 -2.48 -3.53 19.87
CA ALA A 11 -3.68 -2.79 19.51
C ALA A 11 -3.35 -1.45 18.83
N LEU A 12 -2.35 -0.73 19.34
CA LEU A 12 -1.92 0.54 18.76
C LEU A 12 -1.32 0.34 17.36
N ASN A 13 -0.50 -0.68 17.15
CA ASN A 13 0.05 -1.01 15.84
C ASN A 13 -1.05 -1.32 14.80
N ALA A 14 -2.03 -2.15 15.19
CA ALA A 14 -3.17 -2.46 14.34
C ALA A 14 -4.02 -1.21 14.04
N ALA A 15 -4.31 -0.40 15.06
CA ALA A 15 -5.05 0.84 14.92
C ALA A 15 -4.33 1.86 14.04
N SER A 16 -3.01 2.03 14.19
CA SER A 16 -2.19 2.91 13.36
C SER A 16 -2.21 2.49 11.90
N SER A 17 -2.11 1.18 11.62
CA SER A 17 -2.14 0.66 10.26
C SER A 17 -3.49 0.92 9.58
N LEU A 18 -4.59 0.64 10.28
CA LEU A 18 -5.95 0.90 9.79
C LEU A 18 -6.21 2.40 9.64
N PHE A 19 -5.74 3.21 10.57
CA PHE A 19 -5.85 4.66 10.53
C PHE A 19 -5.10 5.23 9.31
N LEU A 20 -3.87 4.80 9.06
CA LEU A 20 -3.08 5.26 7.91
C LEU A 20 -3.75 4.86 6.59
N ALA A 21 -4.30 3.66 6.50
CA ALA A 21 -5.06 3.21 5.33
C ALA A 21 -6.30 4.08 5.09
N ALA A 22 -7.10 4.34 6.13
CA ALA A 22 -8.31 5.18 6.05
C ALA A 22 -8.00 6.66 5.78
N ALA A 23 -6.94 7.19 6.40
CA ALA A 23 -6.48 8.56 6.19
C ALA A 23 -5.99 8.76 4.74
N GLY A 24 -5.33 7.77 4.14
CA GLY A 24 -4.92 7.82 2.74
C GLY A 24 -6.10 8.01 1.78
N VAL A 25 -7.18 7.27 2.00
CA VAL A 25 -8.44 7.45 1.26
C VAL A 25 -8.96 8.88 1.42
N THR A 26 -9.07 9.35 2.66
CA THR A 26 -9.59 10.69 2.98
C THR A 26 -8.76 11.80 2.35
N LEU A 27 -7.43 11.69 2.36
CA LEU A 27 -6.52 12.65 1.75
C LEU A 27 -6.65 12.69 0.23
N ILE A 28 -6.73 11.52 -0.43
CA ILE A 28 -6.91 11.43 -1.88
C ILE A 28 -8.23 12.09 -2.31
N PHE A 29 -9.32 11.73 -1.64
CA PHE A 29 -10.63 12.34 -1.90
C PHE A 29 -10.65 13.84 -1.58
N GLY A 30 -10.07 14.24 -0.45
CA GLY A 30 -10.07 15.62 0.01
C GLY A 30 -9.28 16.55 -0.89
N ALA A 31 -8.11 16.11 -1.37
CA ALA A 31 -7.25 16.91 -2.24
C ALA A 31 -7.68 16.87 -3.71
N MET A 32 -8.01 15.68 -4.24
CA MET A 32 -8.20 15.48 -5.68
C MET A 32 -9.67 15.46 -6.11
N ARG A 33 -10.61 15.33 -5.15
CA ARG A 33 -12.06 15.14 -5.40
C ARG A 33 -12.36 14.01 -6.40
N VAL A 34 -11.51 12.98 -6.41
CA VAL A 34 -11.66 11.79 -7.26
C VAL A 34 -11.87 10.55 -6.41
N ILE A 35 -12.82 9.71 -6.82
CA ILE A 35 -13.08 8.43 -6.19
C ILE A 35 -12.04 7.40 -6.62
N ASN A 36 -11.04 7.14 -5.77
CA ASN A 36 -9.97 6.18 -6.03
C ASN A 36 -10.14 4.87 -5.25
N MET A 37 -10.77 3.88 -5.89
CA MET A 37 -10.90 2.53 -5.31
C MET A 37 -9.56 1.77 -5.30
N ALA A 38 -8.62 2.10 -6.19
CA ALA A 38 -7.32 1.45 -6.31
C ALA A 38 -6.30 1.84 -5.23
N HIS A 39 -6.64 2.75 -4.31
CA HIS A 39 -5.73 3.16 -3.23
C HIS A 39 -5.16 1.95 -2.45
N GLY A 40 -6.00 0.94 -2.16
CA GLY A 40 -5.61 -0.26 -1.43
C GLY A 40 -4.60 -1.13 -2.19
N SER A 41 -4.63 -1.07 -3.52
CA SER A 41 -3.63 -1.75 -4.36
C SER A 41 -2.24 -1.15 -4.19
N PHE A 42 -2.11 0.18 -3.99
CA PHE A 42 -0.81 0.78 -3.71
C PHE A 42 -0.26 0.36 -2.34
N TYR A 43 -1.13 0.24 -1.34
CA TYR A 43 -0.77 -0.32 -0.03
C TYR A 43 -0.25 -1.76 -0.17
N MET A 44 -0.98 -2.59 -0.92
CA MET A 44 -0.58 -3.98 -1.21
C MET A 44 0.77 -4.06 -1.94
N PHE A 45 0.99 -3.27 -2.98
CA PHE A 45 2.26 -3.26 -3.70
C PHE A 45 3.42 -2.80 -2.80
N GLY A 46 3.20 -1.82 -1.93
CA GLY A 46 4.19 -1.41 -0.94
C GLY A 46 4.61 -2.55 -0.01
N ALA A 47 3.63 -3.30 0.50
CA ALA A 47 3.89 -4.46 1.34
C ALA A 47 4.66 -5.56 0.59
N PHE A 48 4.30 -5.84 -0.67
CA PHE A 48 5.00 -6.84 -1.49
C PHE A 48 6.41 -6.42 -1.87
N VAL A 49 6.63 -5.16 -2.24
CA VAL A 49 7.98 -4.62 -2.50
C VAL A 49 8.84 -4.71 -1.24
N MET A 50 8.28 -4.35 -0.08
CA MET A 50 8.96 -4.51 1.20
C MET A 50 9.33 -5.99 1.45
N ALA A 51 8.40 -6.92 1.24
CA ALA A 51 8.66 -8.35 1.39
C ALA A 51 9.74 -8.88 0.44
N SER A 52 9.78 -8.40 -0.80
CA SER A 52 10.82 -8.72 -1.76
C SER A 52 12.19 -8.16 -1.38
N LEU A 53 12.24 -6.93 -0.85
CA LEU A 53 13.49 -6.25 -0.51
C LEU A 53 14.12 -6.78 0.77
N VAL A 54 13.31 -7.08 1.79
CA VAL A 54 13.81 -7.55 3.08
C VAL A 54 14.39 -8.96 2.94
N GLY A 55 13.71 -9.86 2.22
CA GLY A 55 14.12 -11.26 2.12
C GLY A 55 14.28 -11.94 3.49
N PHE A 56 14.63 -13.23 3.52
CA PHE A 56 14.59 -14.02 4.75
C PHE A 56 15.73 -13.78 5.77
N THR A 57 16.70 -12.87 5.56
CA THR A 57 18.01 -13.07 6.23
C THR A 57 18.83 -11.86 6.68
N THR A 58 18.39 -10.59 6.61
CA THR A 58 19.23 -9.52 7.20
C THR A 58 18.47 -8.31 7.72
N SER A 59 18.53 -8.11 9.04
CA SER A 59 17.97 -6.96 9.79
C SER A 59 18.43 -5.59 9.27
N SER A 60 19.63 -5.48 8.67
CA SER A 60 20.12 -4.23 8.08
C SER A 60 19.38 -3.82 6.79
N ARG A 61 18.77 -4.76 6.06
CA ARG A 61 18.03 -4.47 4.83
C ARG A 61 16.67 -3.85 5.11
N PHE A 62 16.09 -4.12 6.28
CA PHE A 62 14.79 -3.55 6.67
C PHE A 62 14.79 -2.03 6.58
N TRP A 63 15.77 -1.38 7.18
CA TRP A 63 15.86 0.09 7.22
C TRP A 63 16.04 0.72 5.84
N TRP A 64 16.72 0.05 4.91
CA TRP A 64 16.84 0.49 3.52
C TRP A 64 15.62 0.12 2.67
N ALA A 65 14.96 -0.99 2.99
CA ALA A 65 13.78 -1.44 2.28
C ALA A 65 12.60 -0.48 2.47
N VAL A 66 12.46 0.15 3.65
CA VAL A 66 11.40 1.14 3.92
C VAL A 66 11.40 2.31 2.92
N PRO A 67 12.48 3.12 2.77
CA PRO A 67 12.49 4.22 1.83
C PRO A 67 12.43 3.74 0.38
N VAL A 68 13.06 2.60 0.05
CA VAL A 68 13.01 2.06 -1.32
C VAL A 68 11.59 1.61 -1.69
N ALA A 69 10.87 0.95 -0.79
CA ALA A 69 9.47 0.57 -1.00
C ALA A 69 8.56 1.80 -1.14
N ALA A 70 8.76 2.82 -0.29
CA ALA A 70 8.02 4.08 -0.41
C ALA A 70 8.26 4.77 -1.76
N LEU A 71 9.52 4.84 -2.22
CA LEU A 71 9.87 5.41 -3.53
C LEU A 71 9.31 4.59 -4.69
N ALA A 72 9.33 3.26 -4.59
CA ALA A 72 8.76 2.38 -5.62
C ALA A 72 7.24 2.59 -5.75
N VAL A 73 6.52 2.66 -4.64
CA VAL A 73 5.07 2.94 -4.64
C VAL A 73 4.79 4.37 -5.11
N ALA A 74 5.60 5.36 -4.73
CA ALA A 74 5.45 6.73 -5.22
C ALA A 74 5.66 6.82 -6.74
N ALA A 75 6.66 6.11 -7.28
CA ALA A 75 6.88 6.03 -8.72
C ALA A 75 5.71 5.35 -9.43
N LEU A 76 5.19 4.24 -8.89
CA LEU A 76 3.99 3.57 -9.41
C LEU A 76 2.78 4.51 -9.40
N GLY A 77 2.57 5.23 -8.29
CA GLY A 77 1.54 6.25 -8.14
C GLY A 77 1.66 7.37 -9.18
N ALA A 78 2.87 7.87 -9.43
CA ALA A 78 3.11 8.89 -10.44
C ALA A 78 2.81 8.39 -11.88
N VAL A 79 3.14 7.13 -12.17
CA VAL A 79 2.79 6.50 -13.47
C VAL A 79 1.27 6.41 -13.61
N VAL A 80 0.55 5.94 -12.58
CA VAL A 80 -0.92 5.86 -12.60
C VAL A 80 -1.56 7.23 -12.70
N GLU A 81 -1.02 8.21 -12.00
CA GLU A 81 -1.50 9.60 -12.05
C GLU A 81 -1.40 10.14 -13.47
N ALA A 82 -0.23 10.02 -14.09
CA ALA A 82 0.02 10.51 -15.44
C ALA A 82 -0.78 9.77 -16.52
N THR A 83 -1.00 8.46 -16.34
CA THR A 83 -1.61 7.60 -17.35
C THR A 83 -3.13 7.46 -17.23
N VAL A 84 -3.68 7.41 -16.01
CA VAL A 84 -5.09 7.13 -15.80
C VAL A 84 -5.77 8.31 -15.12
N ILE A 85 -5.33 8.68 -13.92
CA ILE A 85 -6.06 9.64 -13.06
C ILE A 85 -6.18 11.01 -13.75
N ARG A 86 -5.09 11.50 -14.34
CA ARG A 86 -5.09 12.80 -15.03
C ARG A 86 -6.09 12.88 -16.19
N ARG A 87 -6.42 11.74 -16.81
CA ARG A 87 -7.39 11.65 -17.92
C ARG A 87 -8.85 11.61 -17.45
N ILE A 88 -9.09 11.17 -16.21
CA ILE A 88 -10.43 11.05 -15.64
C ILE A 88 -10.80 12.22 -14.72
N TYR A 89 -9.89 13.18 -14.49
CA TYR A 89 -10.24 14.42 -13.80
C TYR A 89 -11.39 15.16 -14.49
N GLY A 90 -12.36 15.61 -13.68
CA GLY A 90 -13.54 16.34 -14.16
C GLY A 90 -14.56 15.48 -14.90
N LYS A 91 -14.36 14.15 -15.00
CA LYS A 91 -15.36 13.21 -15.52
C LYS A 91 -16.36 12.82 -14.43
N GLU A 92 -17.49 12.25 -14.84
CA GLU A 92 -18.53 11.75 -13.94
C GLU A 92 -18.00 10.72 -12.94
N HIS A 93 -18.57 10.70 -11.74
CA HIS A 93 -18.17 9.81 -10.64
C HIS A 93 -18.16 8.33 -11.06
N LEU A 94 -19.11 7.88 -11.88
CA LEU A 94 -19.16 6.51 -12.39
C LEU A 94 -17.93 6.17 -13.24
N THR A 95 -17.45 7.11 -14.05
CA THR A 95 -16.25 6.90 -14.89
C THR A 95 -15.01 6.74 -14.02
N GLN A 96 -14.90 7.53 -12.95
CA GLN A 96 -13.79 7.44 -12.01
C GLN A 96 -13.79 6.11 -11.25
N LEU A 97 -14.97 5.68 -10.79
CA LEU A 97 -15.18 4.39 -10.14
C LEU A 97 -14.81 3.23 -11.07
N LEU A 98 -15.30 3.23 -12.31
CA LEU A 98 -15.01 2.16 -13.27
C LEU A 98 -13.52 2.09 -13.62
N ALA A 99 -12.88 3.24 -13.85
CA ALA A 99 -11.45 3.29 -14.16
C ALA A 99 -10.59 2.81 -12.98
N THR A 100 -10.92 3.21 -11.76
CA THR A 100 -10.16 2.80 -10.57
C THR A 100 -10.46 1.37 -10.16
N PHE A 101 -11.66 0.84 -10.44
CA PHE A 101 -11.95 -0.58 -10.31
C PHE A 101 -11.16 -1.42 -11.32
N ALA A 102 -11.05 -0.97 -12.58
CA ALA A 102 -10.21 -1.64 -13.57
C ALA A 102 -8.73 -1.66 -13.11
N LEU A 103 -8.23 -0.57 -12.51
CA LEU A 103 -6.90 -0.54 -11.91
C LEU A 103 -6.73 -1.56 -10.77
N VAL A 104 -7.74 -1.73 -9.92
CA VAL A 104 -7.72 -2.77 -8.86
C VAL A 104 -7.51 -4.15 -9.48
N LEU A 105 -8.26 -4.49 -10.53
CA LEU A 105 -8.15 -5.79 -11.19
C LEU A 105 -6.78 -5.99 -11.85
N ILE A 106 -6.30 -5.00 -12.60
CA ILE A 106 -4.97 -5.03 -13.23
C ILE A 106 -3.89 -5.22 -12.16
N PHE A 107 -3.97 -4.49 -11.05
CA PHE A 107 -2.99 -4.62 -9.98
C PHE A 107 -3.08 -5.96 -9.25
N ALA A 108 -4.27 -6.50 -9.05
CA ALA A 108 -4.43 -7.84 -8.50
C ALA A 108 -3.75 -8.90 -9.41
N ASP A 109 -4.00 -8.83 -10.71
CA ASP A 109 -3.40 -9.76 -11.68
C ASP A 109 -1.88 -9.61 -11.76
N VAL A 110 -1.36 -8.38 -11.81
CA VAL A 110 0.09 -8.12 -11.77
C VAL A 110 0.70 -8.65 -10.48
N ALA A 111 0.04 -8.47 -9.34
CA ALA A 111 0.53 -8.98 -8.07
C ALA A 111 0.58 -10.52 -8.06
N LEU A 112 -0.45 -11.18 -8.57
CA LEU A 112 -0.49 -12.64 -8.73
C LEU A 112 0.62 -13.13 -9.66
N TRP A 113 0.91 -12.41 -10.75
CA TRP A 113 1.93 -12.79 -11.71
C TRP A 113 3.36 -12.68 -11.16
N ILE A 114 3.62 -11.68 -10.33
CA ILE A 114 4.95 -11.42 -9.76
C ILE A 114 5.18 -12.21 -8.46
N TRP A 115 4.22 -12.22 -7.53
CA TRP A 115 4.41 -12.77 -6.18
C TRP A 115 3.69 -14.11 -5.94
N GLY A 116 2.74 -14.48 -6.80
CA GLY A 116 1.86 -15.63 -6.62
C GLY A 116 0.68 -15.36 -5.69
N ALA A 117 -0.13 -16.39 -5.45
CA ALA A 117 -1.29 -16.34 -4.54
C ALA A 117 -0.92 -16.63 -3.07
N GLU A 118 0.38 -16.81 -2.77
CA GLU A 118 0.86 -17.17 -1.45
C GLU A 118 0.94 -15.96 -0.52
N TYR A 119 0.54 -16.16 0.74
CA TYR A 119 0.72 -15.15 1.78
C TYR A 119 2.20 -14.98 2.11
N ARG A 120 2.70 -13.75 2.00
CA ARG A 120 4.07 -13.40 2.41
C ARG A 120 4.05 -12.56 3.68
N THR A 121 4.91 -12.93 4.62
CA THR A 121 5.16 -12.16 5.83
C THR A 121 6.60 -11.67 5.84
N VAL A 122 6.81 -10.47 6.34
CA VAL A 122 8.14 -9.93 6.58
C VAL A 122 8.54 -10.34 7.99
N ALA A 123 9.68 -11.03 8.12
CA ALA A 123 10.22 -11.37 9.43
C ALA A 123 10.55 -10.09 10.20
N ILE A 124 10.21 -10.08 11.50
CA ILE A 124 10.55 -8.97 12.40
C ILE A 124 12.09 -8.91 12.47
N PRO A 125 12.72 -7.74 12.24
CA PRO A 125 14.17 -7.63 12.37
C PRO A 125 14.62 -7.96 13.80
N ASP A 126 15.75 -8.66 13.94
CA ASP A 126 16.30 -9.10 15.23
C ASP A 126 16.75 -7.91 16.12
N THR A 127 16.83 -6.70 15.55
CA THR A 127 17.26 -5.47 16.23
C THR A 127 16.09 -4.63 16.75
N PHE A 128 15.02 -5.27 17.24
CA PHE A 128 13.90 -4.60 17.92
C PHE A 128 14.00 -4.73 19.44
#